data_AF-A0A1C4WHX4-F1
#
_entry.id   AF-A0A1C4WHX4-F1
#
_cell.length_a   1.000
_cell.length_b   1.000
_cell.length_c   1.000
_cell.angle_alpha   90.00
_cell.angle_beta   90.00
_cell.angle_gamma   90.00
#
_symmetry.space_group_name_H-M   'P 1'
#
loop_
_entity.id
_entity.type
_entity.pdbx_description
1 polymer ?
#
loop_
_entity_poly.entity_id
_entity_poly.type
_entity_poly.pdbx_seq_one_letter_code
_entity_poly.pdbx_strand_id
1 'polypeptide(L)'
;MPYEWEEWALRALAGVQPYEVRQALEAKQRWPRPAADAAGFQVLTVWARTHDGRPLIVAVHHVHGFTWKIIGARDMADAELAEFTRWEQTR
;
A
#
# COMPACT_ATOMS: atom_id res chain seq x y z
N MET A 1 -8.04 12.70 1.22
CA MET A 1 -6.65 13.15 1.03
C MET A 1 -6.21 12.63 -0.32
N PRO A 2 -5.81 13.48 -1.28
CA PRO A 2 -5.28 13.01 -2.54
C PRO A 2 -3.93 12.32 -2.30
N TYR A 3 -3.78 11.12 -2.84
CA TYR A 3 -2.47 10.46 -2.95
C TYR A 3 -1.88 10.82 -4.30
N GLU A 4 -0.66 11.34 -4.30
CA GLU A 4 0.07 11.66 -5.52
C GLU A 4 1.08 10.56 -5.81
N TRP A 5 1.33 10.27 -7.08
CA TRP A 5 2.40 9.34 -7.44
C TRP A 5 3.75 10.05 -7.44
N GLU A 6 4.79 9.39 -6.90
CA GLU A 6 6.13 9.72 -7.37
C GLU A 6 6.31 9.23 -8.81
N GLU A 7 6.92 10.06 -9.67
CA GLU A 7 7.06 9.74 -11.11
C GLU A 7 7.83 8.44 -11.34
N TRP A 8 8.87 8.21 -10.53
CA TRP A 8 9.68 6.99 -10.60
C TRP A 8 8.91 5.77 -10.09
N ALA A 9 8.04 5.94 -9.09
CA ALA A 9 7.31 4.84 -8.47
C ALA A 9 6.27 4.26 -9.43
N LEU A 10 5.59 5.12 -10.19
CA LEU A 10 4.63 4.69 -11.20
C LEU A 10 5.29 3.81 -12.27
N ARG A 11 6.52 4.15 -12.68
CA ARG A 11 7.28 3.37 -13.67
C ARG A 11 7.88 2.08 -13.11
N ALA A 12 8.09 2.04 -11.80
CA ALA A 12 8.66 0.88 -11.11
C ALA A 12 7.62 -0.17 -10.71
N LEU A 13 6.32 0.10 -10.92
CA LEU A 13 5.27 -0.90 -10.67
C LEU A 13 5.49 -2.14 -11.54
N ALA A 14 5.64 -3.28 -10.88
CA ALA A 14 5.78 -4.58 -11.52
C ALA A 14 4.50 -5.39 -11.30
N GLY A 15 3.69 -5.56 -12.35
CA GLY A 15 2.50 -6.42 -12.32
C GLY A 15 1.30 -5.88 -11.54
N VAL A 16 1.38 -4.67 -10.97
CA VAL A 16 0.27 -3.97 -10.29
C VAL A 16 -0.11 -2.75 -11.10
N GLN A 17 -1.40 -2.59 -11.41
CA GLN A 17 -1.91 -1.45 -12.15
C GLN A 17 -2.17 -0.25 -11.22
N PRO A 18 -2.00 1.00 -11.70
CA PRO A 18 -2.21 2.19 -10.87
C PRO A 18 -3.62 2.28 -10.29
N TYR A 19 -4.64 1.79 -11.01
CA TYR A 19 -6.02 1.79 -10.50
C TYR A 19 -6.22 0.77 -9.37
N GLU A 20 -5.51 -0.36 -9.37
CA GLU A 20 -5.57 -1.36 -8.29
C GLU A 20 -5.01 -0.77 -6.99
N VAL A 21 -3.94 0.03 -7.10
CA VAL A 21 -3.37 0.76 -5.96
C VAL A 21 -4.38 1.75 -5.39
N ARG A 22 -5.09 2.49 -6.26
CA ARG A 22 -6.15 3.39 -5.82
C ARG A 22 -7.28 2.65 -5.12
N GLN A 23 -7.73 1.52 -5.66
CA GLN A 23 -8.75 0.67 -5.02
C GLN A 23 -8.30 0.20 -3.62
N ALA A 24 -7.05 -0.24 -3.48
CA ALA A 24 -6.50 -0.67 -2.20
C ALA A 24 -6.46 0.48 -1.16
N LEU A 25 -6.08 1.69 -1.58
CA LEU A 25 -6.06 2.87 -0.71
C LEU A 25 -7.48 3.34 -0.31
N GLU A 26 -8.44 3.18 -1.22
CA GLU A 26 -9.85 3.53 -1.02
C GLU A 26 -10.67 2.42 -0.32
N ALA A 27 -10.09 1.24 -0.11
CA ALA A 27 -10.76 0.10 0.48
C ALA A 27 -11.30 0.41 1.90
N LYS A 28 -12.49 -0.14 2.19
CA LYS A 28 -13.11 -0.05 3.53
C LYS A 28 -12.27 -0.76 4.58
N GLN A 29 -11.80 -1.95 4.26
CA GLN A 29 -10.91 -2.75 5.11
C GLN A 29 -9.48 -2.54 4.66
N ARG A 30 -8.82 -1.56 5.31
CA ARG A 30 -7.41 -1.26 5.10
C ARG A 30 -6.68 -1.24 6.42
N TRP A 31 -5.48 -1.79 6.44
CA TRP A 31 -4.63 -1.83 7.63
C TRP A 31 -3.36 -0.99 7.40
N PRO A 32 -3.31 0.23 7.95
CA PRO A 32 -2.09 1.03 7.93
C PRO A 32 -1.05 0.46 8.90
N ARG A 33 0.18 0.27 8.41
CA ARG A 33 1.33 -0.24 9.18
C ARG A 33 2.59 0.59 8.89
N PRO A 34 3.23 1.17 9.91
CA PRO A 34 4.56 1.75 9.74
C PRO A 34 5.55 0.68 9.27
N ALA A 35 6.41 1.04 8.34
CA ALA A 35 7.51 0.20 7.88
C ALA A 35 8.74 1.08 7.63
N ALA A 36 9.90 0.43 7.61
CA ALA A 36 11.15 1.05 7.22
C ALA A 36 11.80 0.21 6.14
N ASP A 37 12.45 0.85 5.16
CA ASP A 37 13.32 0.11 4.25
C ASP A 37 14.65 -0.25 4.93
N ALA A 38 15.51 -0.98 4.21
CA ALA A 38 16.84 -1.38 4.71
C ALA A 38 17.78 -0.19 4.98
N ALA A 39 17.51 0.98 4.39
CA ALA A 39 18.25 2.22 4.62
C ALA A 39 17.66 3.06 5.77
N GLY A 40 16.59 2.59 6.42
CA GLY A 40 15.92 3.27 7.53
C GLY A 40 14.88 4.31 7.11
N PHE A 41 14.57 4.42 5.82
CA PHE A 41 13.55 5.33 5.30
C PHE A 41 12.17 4.91 5.78
N GLN A 42 11.53 5.78 6.57
CA GLN A 42 10.23 5.51 7.18
C GLN A 42 9.11 5.75 6.18
N VAL A 43 8.24 4.75 6.05
CA VAL A 43 7.08 4.75 5.17
C VAL A 43 5.87 4.24 5.92
N LEU A 44 4.68 4.63 5.47
CA LEU A 44 3.45 3.99 5.88
C LEU A 44 3.05 3.01 4.80
N THR A 45 2.90 1.74 5.16
CA THR A 45 2.32 0.74 4.27
C THR A 45 0.82 0.61 4.54
N VAL A 46 0.02 0.44 3.50
CA VAL A 46 -1.42 0.21 3.58
C VAL A 46 -1.69 -1.15 2.97
N TRP A 47 -2.16 -2.07 3.82
CA TRP A 47 -2.46 -3.44 3.45
C TRP A 47 -3.96 -3.53 3.20
N ALA A 48 -4.37 -3.94 2.01
CA ALA A 48 -5.78 -4.00 1.63
C ALA A 48 -5.99 -4.97 0.46
N ARG A 49 -7.26 -5.27 0.17
CA ARG A 49 -7.65 -5.96 -1.07
C ARG A 49 -8.17 -4.96 -2.09
N THR A 50 -7.88 -5.21 -3.35
CA THR A 50 -8.55 -4.54 -4.49
C THR A 50 -10.02 -4.96 -4.56
N HIS A 51 -10.79 -4.35 -5.46
CA HIS A 51 -12.19 -4.75 -5.66
C HIS A 51 -12.34 -6.21 -6.10
N ASP A 52 -11.37 -6.72 -6.84
CA ASP A 52 -11.32 -8.13 -7.30
C ASP A 52 -10.73 -9.07 -6.23
N GLY A 53 -10.44 -8.57 -5.02
CA GLY A 53 -9.94 -9.35 -3.89
C GLY A 53 -8.42 -9.57 -3.87
N ARG A 54 -7.69 -9.02 -4.85
CA ARG A 54 -6.22 -9.13 -4.92
C ARG A 54 -5.57 -8.43 -3.72
N PRO A 55 -4.76 -9.11 -2.91
CA PRO A 55 -4.14 -8.52 -1.73
C PRO A 55 -2.88 -7.72 -2.10
N LEU A 56 -2.87 -6.42 -1.78
CA LEU A 56 -1.77 -5.52 -2.08
C LEU A 56 -1.23 -4.84 -0.82
N ILE A 57 0.07 -4.58 -0.83
CA ILE A 57 0.74 -3.62 0.06
C ILE A 57 1.08 -2.39 -0.76
N VAL A 58 0.52 -1.25 -0.35
CA VAL A 58 0.82 0.06 -0.94
C VAL A 58 1.70 0.85 0.01
N ALA A 59 2.88 1.25 -0.43
CA ALA A 59 3.79 2.09 0.33
C ALA A 59 3.54 3.58 0.01
N VAL A 60 3.27 4.36 1.04
CA VAL A 60 3.13 5.81 0.95
C VAL A 60 4.12 6.51 1.89
N HIS A 61 4.66 7.62 1.43
CA HIS A 61 5.56 8.48 2.20
C HIS A 61 4.88 9.84 2.44
N HIS A 62 4.97 10.33 3.68
CA HIS A 62 4.49 11.65 4.05
C HIS A 62 5.55 12.68 3.72
N VAL A 63 5.21 13.66 2.88
CA VAL A 63 6.17 14.69 2.46
C VAL A 63 6.06 15.92 3.34
N HIS A 64 4.90 16.58 3.31
CA HIS A 64 4.60 17.73 4.18
C HIS A 64 3.09 17.94 4.26
N GLY A 65 2.61 18.57 5.34
CA GLY A 65 1.20 18.94 5.48
C GLY A 65 0.25 17.76 5.28
N PHE A 66 -0.66 17.86 4.30
CA PHE A 66 -1.61 16.80 3.94
C PHE A 66 -1.17 15.98 2.71
N THR A 67 0.06 16.17 2.23
CA THR A 67 0.57 15.54 1.01
C THR A 67 1.20 14.18 1.33
N TRP A 68 0.62 13.15 0.72
CA TRP A 68 1.12 11.79 0.76
C TRP A 68 1.46 11.34 -0.65
N LYS A 69 2.64 10.75 -0.80
CA LYS A 69 3.09 10.24 -2.08
C LYS A 69 3.16 8.72 -2.08
N ILE A 70 2.64 8.12 -3.14
CA ILE A 70 2.76 6.69 -3.41
C ILE A 70 4.16 6.46 -3.97
N ILE A 71 4.92 5.64 -3.26
CA ILE A 71 6.31 5.30 -3.59
C ILE A 71 6.46 3.85 -4.06
N GLY A 72 5.38 3.07 -4.01
CA GLY A 72 5.35 1.72 -4.58
C GLY A 72 4.11 0.93 -4.18
N ALA A 73 3.88 -0.15 -4.91
CA ALA A 73 2.89 -1.16 -4.54
C ALA A 73 3.37 -2.53 -5.03
N ARG A 74 2.98 -3.58 -4.29
CA ARG A 74 3.25 -4.97 -4.66
C ARG A 74 2.18 -5.90 -4.11
N ASP A 75 2.15 -7.11 -4.64
CA ASP A 75 1.42 -8.23 -4.03
C ASP A 75 1.96 -8.52 -2.62
N MET A 76 1.05 -8.94 -1.74
CA MET A 76 1.42 -9.55 -0.47
C MET A 76 2.10 -10.90 -0.72
N ALA A 77 3.20 -11.15 -0.02
CA ALA A 77 3.77 -12.49 0.08
C ALA A 77 2.91 -13.38 0.99
N ASP A 78 3.05 -14.69 0.91
CA ASP A 78 2.20 -15.65 1.65
C ASP A 78 2.15 -15.38 3.15
N ALA A 79 3.29 -15.06 3.77
CA ALA A 79 3.36 -14.75 5.20
C ALA A 79 2.59 -13.47 5.57
N GLU A 80 2.67 -12.45 4.72
CA GLU A 80 1.98 -11.17 4.89
C GLU A 80 0.49 -11.34 4.67
N LEU A 81 0.10 -12.12 3.65
CA LEU A 81 -1.29 -12.45 3.40
C LEU A 81 -1.92 -13.22 4.57
N ALA A 82 -1.18 -14.16 5.18
CA ALA A 82 -1.64 -14.89 6.35
C ALA A 82 -1.78 -13.99 7.59
N GLU A 83 -0.88 -13.01 7.77
CA GLU A 83 -1.02 -11.99 8.81
C GLU A 83 -2.21 -11.06 8.55
N PHE A 84 -2.34 -10.57 7.32
CA PHE A 84 -3.42 -9.70 6.90
C PHE A 84 -4.79 -10.36 7.09
N THR A 85 -4.92 -11.62 6.65
CA THR A 85 -6.17 -12.38 6.76
C THR A 85 -6.58 -12.59 8.21
N ARG A 86 -5.61 -12.82 9.12
CA ARG A 86 -5.91 -12.90 10.56
C ARG A 86 -6.40 -11.58 11.11
N TRP A 87 -5.81 -10.46 10.68
CA TRP A 87 -6.29 -9.13 11.05
C TRP A 87 -7.70 -8.85 10.49
N GLU A 88 -7.99 -9.21 9.24
CA GLU A 88 -9.31 -9.03 8.61
C GLU A 88 -10.43 -9.69 9.43
N GLN A 89 -10.17 -10.83 10.08
CA GLN A 89 -11.14 -11.52 10.94
C GLN A 89 -11.46 -10.78 12.26
N THR A 90 -10.69 -9.75 12.61
CA THR A 90 -10.90 -8.96 13.84
C THR A 90 -11.69 -7.66 13.61
N ARG A 91 -12.12 -7.39 12.37
CA ARG A 91 -12.69 -6.11 11.93
C ARG A 91 -14.13 -6.20 11.45
#